data_AF-A0A521ZMZ4-F1
#
_entry.id   AF-A0A521ZMZ4-F1
#
_cell.length_a   1.000
_cell.length_b   1.000
_cell.length_c   1.000
_cell.angle_alpha   90.00
_cell.angle_beta   90.00
_cell.angle_gamma   90.00
#
_symmetry.space_group_name_H-M   'P 1'
#
loop_
_entity.id
_entity.type
_entity.pdbx_description
1 polymer ?
#
loop_
_entity_poly.entity_id
_entity_poly.type
_entity_poly.pdbx_seq_one_letter_code
_entity_poly.pdbx_strand_id
1 'polypeptide(L)'
;MNPRHRKQAIIGATLWYAVLLAFIALAIWKRGQDGDDSGKPHASLAPFIWTGIIFQSACFFWGGYQLARAKGYSKDLAYLGLLGPCVQLLVLTLLLVLPDKQANLVMRSYRAGGGRVHESATGRTIRYRRNALVWNSAGLFAILIGVASVIFPTGMFADPANETVLGILVFAVGYIAVMTGCWWWVKAKCWPETVVAVGLWPFIPFFIPFVRVLVLRVLFSGNIGVFSAVLLMVPFTLLVLVFVLPDKSGIQKRKHWERD
;
A
#
# COMPACT_ATOMS: atom_id res chain seq x y z
N MET A 1 1.22 -14.42 -21.03
CA MET A 1 0.55 -14.89 -19.79
C MET A 1 -0.70 -15.71 -20.13
N ASN A 2 -0.82 -16.93 -19.61
CA ASN A 2 -2.01 -17.78 -19.83
C ASN A 2 -3.22 -17.17 -19.08
N PRO A 3 -4.36 -16.92 -19.76
CA PRO A 3 -5.53 -16.26 -19.17
C PRO A 3 -6.09 -16.98 -17.93
N ARG A 4 -5.90 -18.31 -17.83
CA ARG A 4 -6.36 -19.10 -16.68
C ARG A 4 -5.66 -18.73 -15.38
N HIS A 5 -4.33 -18.62 -15.41
CA HIS A 5 -3.54 -18.24 -14.23
C HIS A 5 -3.77 -16.78 -13.81
N ARG A 6 -4.04 -15.89 -14.79
CA ARG A 6 -4.44 -14.51 -14.50
C ARG A 6 -5.70 -14.43 -13.67
N LYS A 7 -6.76 -15.14 -14.10
CA LYS A 7 -8.04 -15.16 -13.38
C LYS A 7 -7.87 -15.73 -11.97
N GLN A 8 -7.13 -16.84 -11.83
CA GLN A 8 -6.85 -17.46 -10.53
C GLN A 8 -6.07 -16.54 -9.59
N ALA A 9 -5.08 -15.80 -10.09
CA ALA A 9 -4.31 -14.85 -9.29
C ALA A 9 -5.16 -13.67 -8.80
N ILE A 10 -6.05 -13.14 -9.65
CA ILE A 10 -6.98 -12.08 -9.26
C ILE A 10 -7.94 -12.60 -8.18
N ILE A 11 -8.55 -13.77 -8.39
CA ILE A 11 -9.45 -14.39 -7.41
C ILE A 11 -8.73 -14.61 -6.07
N GLY A 12 -7.51 -15.14 -6.10
CA GLY A 12 -6.71 -15.37 -4.90
C GLY A 12 -6.38 -14.08 -4.14
N ALA A 13 -6.00 -13.02 -4.85
CA ALA A 13 -5.73 -11.72 -4.24
C ALA A 13 -7.00 -11.09 -3.64
N THR A 14 -8.13 -11.15 -4.35
CA THR A 14 -9.42 -10.66 -3.85
C THR A 14 -9.87 -11.44 -2.62
N LEU A 15 -9.75 -12.77 -2.64
CA LEU A 15 -10.10 -13.63 -1.51
C LEU A 15 -9.23 -13.31 -0.29
N TRP A 16 -7.91 -13.21 -0.48
CA TRP A 16 -7.00 -12.83 0.60
C TRP A 16 -7.35 -11.48 1.23
N TYR A 17 -7.68 -10.48 0.41
CA TYR A 17 -8.08 -9.17 0.89
C TYR A 17 -9.43 -9.20 1.64
N ALA A 18 -10.41 -9.94 1.13
CA ALA A 18 -11.71 -10.11 1.79
C ALA A 18 -11.55 -10.77 3.17
N VAL A 19 -10.69 -11.78 3.28
CA VAL A 19 -10.38 -12.46 4.55
C VAL A 19 -9.71 -11.52 5.54
N LEU A 20 -8.73 -10.72 5.09
CA LEU A 20 -8.09 -9.71 5.93
C LEU A 20 -9.12 -8.70 6.48
N LEU A 21 -10.01 -8.19 5.64
CA LEU A 21 -11.06 -7.25 6.07
C LEU A 21 -12.04 -7.89 7.05
N ALA A 22 -12.49 -9.12 6.78
CA ALA A 22 -13.37 -9.85 7.68
C ALA A 22 -12.72 -10.09 9.05
N PHE A 23 -11.44 -10.44 9.06
CA PHE A 23 -10.68 -10.63 10.29
C PHE A 23 -10.55 -9.33 11.10
N ILE A 24 -10.24 -8.21 10.45
CA ILE A 24 -10.20 -6.88 11.09
C ILE A 24 -11.58 -6.53 11.67
N ALA A 25 -12.66 -6.72 10.90
CA ALA A 25 -14.02 -6.43 11.36
C ALA A 25 -14.42 -7.26 12.57
N LEU A 26 -14.10 -8.56 12.57
CA LEU A 26 -14.34 -9.45 13.71
C LEU A 26 -13.51 -9.08 14.92
N ALA A 27 -12.25 -8.69 14.74
CA ALA A 27 -11.40 -8.23 15.85
C ALA A 27 -11.93 -6.95 16.50
N ILE A 28 -12.42 -6.00 15.70
CA ILE A 28 -13.07 -4.77 16.19
C ILE A 28 -14.37 -5.11 16.92
N TRP A 29 -15.21 -5.96 16.31
CA TRP A 29 -16.50 -6.36 16.89
C TRP A 29 -16.33 -7.06 18.23
N LYS A 30 -15.40 -8.02 18.32
CA LYS A 30 -15.11 -8.75 19.55
C LYS A 30 -14.58 -7.84 20.66
N ARG A 31 -13.71 -6.87 20.33
CA ARG A 31 -13.23 -5.86 21.30
C ARG A 31 -14.39 -5.01 21.86
N GLY A 32 -15.41 -4.74 21.04
CA GLY A 32 -16.62 -4.04 21.49
C GLY A 32 -17.44 -4.82 22.52
N GLN A 33 -17.49 -6.16 22.40
CA GLN A 33 -18.18 -7.02 23.37
C GLN A 33 -17.41 -7.20 24.68
N ASP A 34 -16.08 -7.33 24.62
CA ASP A 34 -15.25 -7.52 25.80
C ASP A 34 -15.25 -6.29 26.74
N GLY A 35 -15.64 -5.10 26.24
CA GLY A 35 -15.76 -3.89 27.05
C GLY A 35 -16.99 -3.84 27.96
N ASP A 36 -18.00 -4.68 27.72
CA ASP A 36 -19.28 -4.67 28.47
C ASP A 36 -19.29 -5.72 29.60
N ASP A 37 -18.50 -6.78 29.49
CA ASP A 37 -18.45 -7.92 30.42
C ASP A 37 -17.32 -7.77 31.46
N SER A 38 -17.40 -6.72 32.29
CA SER A 38 -16.36 -6.33 33.28
C SER A 38 -16.09 -7.30 34.45
N GLY A 39 -16.69 -8.49 34.48
CA GLY A 39 -16.62 -9.43 35.61
C GLY A 39 -16.20 -10.87 35.31
N LYS A 40 -15.96 -11.24 34.03
CA LYS A 40 -15.62 -12.63 33.66
C LYS A 40 -14.14 -12.76 33.29
N PRO A 41 -13.48 -13.89 33.59
CA PRO A 41 -12.12 -14.13 33.15
C PRO A 41 -12.06 -14.06 31.62
N HIS A 42 -11.28 -13.12 31.10
CA HIS A 42 -11.13 -12.89 29.65
C HIS A 42 -10.72 -14.20 28.96
N ALA A 43 -11.63 -14.76 28.17
CA ALA A 43 -11.30 -15.87 27.28
C ALA A 43 -10.19 -15.41 26.33
N SER A 44 -9.05 -16.12 26.35
CA SER A 44 -7.89 -15.75 25.54
C SER A 44 -8.26 -15.53 24.07
N LEU A 45 -7.96 -14.33 23.56
CA LEU A 45 -8.11 -13.97 22.14
C LEU A 45 -7.10 -14.68 21.24
N ALA A 46 -6.05 -15.27 21.81
CA ALA A 46 -4.95 -15.90 21.10
C ALA A 46 -5.40 -16.94 20.04
N PRO A 47 -6.24 -17.96 20.34
CA PRO A 47 -6.65 -18.95 19.34
C PRO A 47 -7.39 -18.33 18.14
N PHE A 48 -8.18 -17.29 18.36
CA PHE A 48 -8.87 -16.56 17.30
C PHE A 48 -7.87 -15.82 16.40
N ILE A 49 -6.88 -15.17 17.02
CA ILE A 49 -5.84 -14.46 16.28
C ILE A 49 -4.99 -15.44 15.45
N TRP A 50 -4.57 -16.55 16.06
CA TRP A 50 -3.76 -17.57 15.38
C TRP A 50 -4.50 -18.25 14.23
N THR A 51 -5.78 -18.59 14.40
CA THR A 51 -6.59 -19.17 13.31
C THR A 51 -6.75 -18.18 12.15
N GLY A 52 -6.98 -16.89 12.44
CA GLY A 52 -7.00 -15.83 11.44
C GLY A 52 -5.69 -15.73 10.67
N ILE A 53 -4.55 -15.71 11.37
CA ILE A 53 -3.21 -15.63 10.74
C ILE A 53 -2.94 -16.85 9.85
N ILE A 54 -3.25 -18.06 10.32
CA ILE A 54 -3.05 -19.30 9.55
C ILE A 54 -3.91 -19.28 8.29
N PHE A 55 -5.19 -18.96 8.42
CA PHE A 55 -6.12 -18.92 7.30
C PHE A 55 -5.73 -17.85 6.27
N GLN A 56 -5.38 -16.65 6.74
CA GLN A 56 -4.88 -15.57 5.89
C GLN A 56 -3.60 -15.97 5.16
N SER A 57 -2.70 -16.69 5.82
CA SER A 57 -1.46 -17.19 5.22
C SER A 57 -1.71 -18.26 4.15
N ALA A 58 -2.69 -19.14 4.36
CA ALA A 58 -3.09 -20.11 3.35
C ALA A 58 -3.69 -19.43 2.10
N CYS A 59 -4.59 -18.46 2.30
CA CYS A 59 -5.16 -17.67 1.21
C CYS A 59 -4.08 -16.89 0.44
N PHE A 60 -3.14 -16.29 1.17
CA PHE A 60 -2.01 -15.58 0.58
C PHE A 60 -1.17 -16.51 -0.28
N PHE A 61 -0.75 -17.65 0.30
CA PHE A 61 0.14 -18.57 -0.39
C PHE A 61 -0.48 -19.07 -1.69
N TRP A 62 -1.77 -19.39 -1.66
CA TRP A 62 -2.50 -19.76 -2.87
C TRP A 62 -2.51 -18.64 -3.92
N GLY A 63 -2.92 -17.42 -3.55
CA GLY A 63 -2.98 -16.28 -4.48
C GLY A 63 -1.62 -15.83 -5.00
N GLY A 64 -0.66 -15.65 -4.10
CA GLY A 64 0.73 -15.27 -4.37
C GLY A 64 1.46 -16.30 -5.23
N TYR A 65 1.24 -17.60 -5.00
CA TYR A 65 1.81 -18.67 -5.83
C TYR A 65 1.32 -18.59 -7.28
N GLN A 66 0.00 -18.43 -7.48
CA GLN A 66 -0.57 -18.31 -8.83
C GLN A 66 -0.05 -17.04 -9.52
N LEU A 67 0.10 -15.93 -8.77
CA LEU A 67 0.60 -14.66 -9.29
C LEU A 67 2.09 -14.74 -9.67
N ALA A 68 2.92 -15.35 -8.83
CA ALA A 68 4.35 -15.57 -9.10
C ALA A 68 4.55 -16.46 -10.33
N ARG A 69 3.80 -17.57 -10.41
CA ARG A 69 3.83 -18.48 -11.56
C ARG A 69 3.36 -17.80 -12.85
N ALA A 70 2.30 -17.01 -12.77
CA ALA A 70 1.75 -16.28 -13.92
C ALA A 70 2.78 -15.30 -14.52
N LYS A 71 3.62 -14.70 -13.67
CA LYS A 71 4.66 -13.74 -14.06
C LYS A 71 6.04 -14.36 -14.35
N GLY A 72 6.16 -15.69 -14.24
CA GLY A 72 7.42 -16.41 -14.46
C GLY A 72 8.49 -16.15 -13.39
N TYR A 73 8.10 -15.79 -12.16
CA TYR A 73 9.01 -15.66 -11.02
C TYR A 73 9.14 -16.98 -10.25
N SER A 74 10.20 -17.12 -9.43
CA SER A 74 10.40 -18.30 -8.60
C SER A 74 9.26 -18.46 -7.59
N LYS A 75 8.92 -19.71 -7.27
CA LYS A 75 7.94 -20.06 -6.24
C LYS A 75 8.41 -19.61 -4.85
N ASP A 76 9.72 -19.50 -4.65
CA ASP A 76 10.38 -19.04 -3.41
C ASP A 76 9.87 -17.67 -2.95
N LEU A 77 9.48 -16.82 -3.90
CA LEU A 77 8.89 -15.51 -3.60
C LEU A 77 7.56 -15.62 -2.87
N ALA A 78 6.76 -16.65 -3.15
CA ALA A 78 5.51 -16.91 -2.42
C ALA A 78 5.76 -17.46 -1.01
N TYR A 79 6.80 -18.30 -0.84
CA TYR A 79 7.19 -18.79 0.48
C TYR A 79 7.71 -17.67 1.39
N LEU A 80 8.35 -16.63 0.83
CA LEU A 80 8.79 -15.46 1.59
C LEU A 80 7.61 -14.78 2.31
N GLY A 81 6.42 -14.76 1.70
CA GLY A 81 5.24 -14.20 2.35
C GLY A 81 4.70 -15.05 3.50
N LEU A 82 5.11 -16.30 3.67
CA LEU A 82 4.70 -17.10 4.84
C LEU A 82 5.36 -16.64 6.15
N LEU A 83 6.38 -15.79 6.08
CA LEU A 83 7.05 -15.23 7.27
C LEU A 83 6.13 -14.34 8.12
N GLY A 84 4.98 -13.90 7.57
CA GLY A 84 3.95 -13.23 8.34
C GLY A 84 3.09 -12.30 7.49
N PRO A 85 1.91 -11.88 7.99
CA PRO A 85 0.93 -11.06 7.25
C PRO A 85 1.54 -9.74 6.72
N CYS A 86 2.54 -9.24 7.44
CA CYS A 86 3.36 -8.12 7.06
C CYS A 86 4.14 -8.36 5.75
N VAL A 87 4.86 -9.47 5.70
CA VAL A 87 5.66 -9.87 4.54
C VAL A 87 4.75 -10.28 3.37
N GLN A 88 3.55 -10.81 3.65
CA GLN A 88 2.52 -11.11 2.64
C GLN A 88 2.16 -9.87 1.82
N LEU A 89 1.85 -8.75 2.48
CA LEU A 89 1.53 -7.49 1.80
C LEU A 89 2.67 -7.00 0.90
N LEU A 90 3.89 -7.07 1.44
CA LEU A 90 5.11 -6.68 0.73
C LEU A 90 5.33 -7.55 -0.52
N VAL A 91 5.25 -8.86 -0.37
CA VAL A 91 5.42 -9.84 -1.47
C VAL A 91 4.28 -9.74 -2.48
N LEU A 92 3.02 -9.63 -2.03
CA LEU A 92 1.87 -9.47 -2.93
C LEU A 92 2.10 -8.25 -3.81
N THR A 93 2.52 -7.15 -3.19
CA THR A 93 2.73 -5.93 -3.95
C THR A 93 3.93 -6.05 -4.85
N LEU A 94 5.05 -6.57 -4.36
CA LEU A 94 6.24 -6.82 -5.18
C LEU A 94 5.87 -7.67 -6.40
N LEU A 95 5.07 -8.72 -6.23
CA LEU A 95 4.57 -9.56 -7.31
C LEU A 95 3.63 -8.81 -8.24
N LEU A 96 2.72 -7.94 -7.75
CA LEU A 96 1.88 -7.10 -8.61
C LEU A 96 2.68 -6.09 -9.44
N VAL A 97 3.80 -5.64 -8.89
CA VAL A 97 4.66 -4.61 -9.46
C VAL A 97 5.70 -5.16 -10.44
N LEU A 98 6.27 -6.32 -10.14
CA LEU A 98 7.33 -6.92 -10.94
C LEU A 98 6.87 -7.11 -12.41
N PRO A 99 7.68 -6.68 -13.40
CA PRO A 99 7.35 -6.85 -14.81
C PRO A 99 7.27 -8.33 -15.13
N ASP A 100 6.39 -8.70 -16.04
CA ASP A 100 6.27 -10.10 -16.44
C ASP A 100 7.60 -10.56 -17.06
N LYS A 101 8.27 -11.55 -16.45
CA LYS A 101 9.60 -12.01 -16.88
C LYS A 101 9.53 -12.56 -18.30
N GLN A 102 8.38 -13.12 -18.67
CA GLN A 102 8.09 -13.64 -20.02
C GLN A 102 8.01 -12.53 -21.07
N ALA A 103 7.46 -11.36 -20.74
CA ALA A 103 7.36 -10.23 -21.67
C ALA A 103 8.74 -9.65 -22.01
N ASN A 104 9.66 -9.64 -21.05
CA ASN A 104 11.02 -9.14 -21.25
C ASN A 104 11.89 -10.06 -22.11
N LEU A 105 11.67 -11.38 -22.08
CA LEU A 105 12.38 -12.32 -22.95
C LEU A 105 12.02 -12.08 -24.43
N VAL A 106 10.74 -11.83 -24.70
CA VAL A 106 10.27 -11.47 -26.05
C VAL A 106 10.83 -10.12 -26.49
N MET A 107 10.95 -9.12 -25.62
CA MET A 107 11.56 -7.83 -26.00
C MET A 107 13.09 -7.88 -26.15
N ARG A 108 13.79 -8.78 -25.44
CA ARG A 108 15.25 -8.90 -25.52
C ARG A 108 15.72 -9.44 -26.86
N SER A 109 14.96 -10.34 -27.49
CA SER A 109 15.28 -10.81 -28.85
C SER A 109 15.22 -9.68 -29.88
N TYR A 110 14.34 -8.68 -29.69
CA TYR A 110 14.30 -7.50 -30.56
C TYR A 110 15.41 -6.47 -30.30
N ARG A 111 16.05 -6.47 -29.12
CA ARG A 111 17.07 -5.48 -28.72
C ARG A 111 18.52 -5.85 -29.03
N ALA A 112 18.79 -7.06 -29.50
CA ALA A 112 20.16 -7.49 -29.84
C ALA A 112 20.79 -6.71 -31.02
N GLY A 113 20.00 -5.91 -31.76
CA GLY A 113 20.49 -5.01 -32.80
C GLY A 113 20.99 -3.65 -32.27
N GLY A 114 22.17 -3.65 -31.65
CA GLY A 114 23.23 -2.61 -31.63
C GLY A 114 22.99 -1.08 -31.60
N GLY A 115 21.77 -0.54 -31.56
CA GLY A 115 21.53 0.91 -31.49
C GLY A 115 21.35 1.38 -30.05
N ARG A 116 21.82 2.59 -29.67
CA ARG A 116 21.43 3.25 -28.42
C ARG A 116 19.90 3.40 -28.42
N VAL A 117 19.21 2.43 -27.84
CA VAL A 117 17.75 2.37 -27.87
C VAL A 117 17.25 3.51 -27.00
N HIS A 118 16.78 4.57 -27.65
CA HIS A 118 15.89 5.54 -27.02
C HIS A 118 14.84 4.77 -26.25
N GLU A 119 14.87 4.87 -24.91
CA GLU A 119 13.91 4.20 -24.06
C GLU A 119 12.53 4.67 -24.52
N SER A 120 11.74 3.73 -25.04
CA SER A 120 10.43 4.08 -25.58
C SER A 120 9.63 4.78 -24.49
N ALA A 121 8.89 5.83 -24.84
CA ALA A 121 8.07 6.58 -23.89
C ALA A 121 7.19 5.64 -23.04
N THR A 122 6.71 4.56 -23.65
CA THR A 122 5.97 3.47 -23.00
C THR A 122 6.79 2.76 -21.92
N GLY A 123 8.06 2.41 -22.17
CA GLY A 123 8.94 1.77 -21.20
C GLY A 123 9.17 2.65 -19.96
N ARG A 124 9.38 3.95 -20.17
CA ARG A 124 9.53 4.93 -19.10
C ARG A 124 8.26 5.03 -18.24
N THR A 125 7.08 5.10 -18.87
CA THR A 125 5.79 5.15 -18.16
C THR A 125 5.54 3.89 -17.33
N ILE A 126 5.86 2.70 -17.87
CA ILE A 126 5.74 1.43 -17.13
C ILE A 126 6.66 1.46 -15.90
N ARG A 127 7.91 1.90 -16.04
CA ARG A 127 8.86 2.00 -14.91
C ARG A 127 8.37 2.95 -13.82
N TYR A 128 7.80 4.10 -14.19
CA TYR A 128 7.26 5.05 -13.20
C TYR A 128 6.03 4.51 -12.49
N ARG A 129 5.05 3.92 -13.20
CA ARG A 129 3.89 3.26 -12.57
C ARG A 129 4.32 2.13 -11.63
N ARG A 130 5.35 1.39 -12.03
CA ARG A 130 5.96 0.32 -11.23
C ARG A 130 6.48 0.86 -9.90
N ASN A 131 7.38 1.84 -9.96
CA ASN A 131 7.96 2.45 -8.76
C ASN A 131 6.89 3.08 -7.87
N ALA A 132 5.93 3.77 -8.48
CA ALA A 132 4.82 4.39 -7.78
C ALA A 132 4.02 3.37 -6.96
N LEU A 133 3.75 2.20 -7.55
CA LEU A 133 2.99 1.16 -6.87
C LEU A 133 3.81 0.47 -5.76
N VAL A 134 5.13 0.29 -5.89
CA VAL A 134 6.00 -0.18 -4.77
C VAL A 134 5.93 0.77 -3.58
N TRP A 135 6.17 2.06 -3.85
CA TRP A 135 6.29 3.06 -2.80
C TRP A 135 4.95 3.28 -2.09
N ASN A 136 3.85 3.34 -2.84
CA ASN A 136 2.51 3.46 -2.26
C ASN A 136 2.14 2.25 -1.41
N SER A 137 2.44 1.04 -1.84
CA SER A 137 2.11 -0.15 -1.06
C SER A 137 2.96 -0.31 0.19
N ALA A 138 4.28 -0.08 0.07
CA ALA A 138 5.18 -0.14 1.21
C ALA A 138 4.81 0.96 2.22
N GLY A 139 4.43 2.14 1.72
CA GLY A 139 3.97 3.24 2.53
C GLY A 139 2.66 2.97 3.26
N LEU A 140 1.63 2.51 2.54
CA LEU A 140 0.36 2.10 3.15
C LEU A 140 0.57 1.00 4.20
N PHE A 141 1.45 0.06 3.91
CA PHE A 141 1.76 -1.02 4.83
C PHE A 141 2.41 -0.51 6.13
N ALA A 142 3.43 0.35 6.02
CA ALA A 142 4.04 0.98 7.18
C ALA A 142 3.05 1.88 7.95
N ILE A 143 2.15 2.59 7.25
CA ILE A 143 1.08 3.36 7.90
C ILE A 143 0.17 2.45 8.72
N LEU A 144 -0.24 1.30 8.17
CA LEU A 144 -1.08 0.34 8.89
C LEU A 144 -0.37 -0.23 10.12
N ILE A 145 0.93 -0.57 10.02
CA ILE A 145 1.71 -1.01 11.19
C ILE A 145 1.78 0.10 12.24
N GLY A 146 2.10 1.33 11.81
CA GLY A 146 2.20 2.47 12.72
C GLY A 146 0.90 2.70 13.48
N VAL A 147 -0.23 2.74 12.77
CA VAL A 147 -1.57 2.86 13.39
C VAL A 147 -1.88 1.66 14.28
N ALA A 148 -1.59 0.44 13.84
CA ALA A 148 -1.84 -0.76 14.64
C ALA A 148 -1.03 -0.74 15.94
N SER A 149 0.25 -0.36 15.90
CA SER A 149 1.09 -0.27 17.10
C SER A 149 0.63 0.81 18.10
N VAL A 150 -0.04 1.87 17.62
CA VAL A 150 -0.62 2.90 18.48
C VAL A 150 -1.95 2.44 19.10
N ILE A 151 -2.78 1.69 18.35
CA ILE A 151 -4.11 1.23 18.80
C ILE A 151 -4.04 -0.05 19.65
N PHE A 152 -3.08 -0.91 19.34
CA PHE A 152 -2.87 -2.21 19.95
C PHE A 152 -1.46 -2.24 20.56
N PRO A 153 -1.30 -1.71 21.77
CA PRO A 153 -0.02 -1.78 22.47
C PRO A 153 0.41 -3.24 22.60
N THR A 154 1.63 -3.52 22.20
CA THR A 154 2.18 -4.87 22.07
C THR A 154 2.90 -5.34 23.34
N GLY A 155 3.24 -4.41 24.25
CA GLY A 155 4.07 -4.68 25.41
C GLY A 155 5.55 -4.91 25.06
N MET A 156 6.02 -4.41 23.91
CA MET A 156 7.42 -4.42 23.52
C MET A 156 8.27 -3.48 24.38
N PHE A 157 7.67 -2.41 24.93
CA PHE A 157 8.37 -1.47 25.82
C PHE A 157 7.71 -1.45 27.21
N ALA A 158 8.52 -1.18 28.23
CA ALA A 158 8.03 -1.03 29.60
C ALA A 158 7.14 0.22 29.78
N ASP A 159 7.34 1.24 28.95
CA ASP A 159 6.54 2.47 28.94
C ASP A 159 5.69 2.54 27.67
N PRO A 160 4.34 2.63 27.76
CA PRO A 160 3.45 2.75 26.61
C PRO A 160 3.68 4.02 25.77
N ALA A 161 4.30 5.06 26.33
CA ALA A 161 4.68 6.25 25.58
C ALA A 161 5.70 5.92 24.47
N ASN A 162 6.65 5.01 24.76
CA ASN A 162 7.68 4.61 23.79
C ASN A 162 7.10 3.80 22.62
N GLU A 163 6.09 2.96 22.87
CA GLU A 163 5.34 2.27 21.80
C GLU A 163 4.61 3.26 20.89
N THR A 164 3.99 4.27 21.49
CA THR A 164 3.30 5.32 20.74
C THR A 164 4.29 6.09 19.87
N VAL A 165 5.46 6.47 20.41
CA VAL A 165 6.52 7.13 19.65
C VAL A 165 7.03 6.26 18.50
N LEU A 166 7.26 4.96 18.73
CA LEU A 166 7.65 4.03 17.67
C LEU A 166 6.59 3.96 16.56
N GLY A 167 5.31 3.85 16.93
CA GLY A 167 4.21 3.80 15.99
C GLY A 167 4.09 5.07 15.14
N ILE A 168 4.31 6.24 15.74
CA ILE A 168 4.36 7.52 15.04
C ILE A 168 5.54 7.56 14.05
N LEU A 169 6.72 7.07 14.43
CA LEU A 169 7.88 7.02 13.54
C LEU A 169 7.65 6.09 12.34
N VAL A 170 7.11 4.90 12.59
CA VAL A 170 6.75 3.94 11.53
C VAL A 170 5.69 4.52 10.60
N PHE A 171 4.68 5.21 11.15
CA PHE A 171 3.68 5.93 10.38
C PHE A 171 4.32 7.02 9.50
N ALA A 172 5.22 7.84 10.05
CA ALA A 172 5.88 8.93 9.32
C ALA A 172 6.71 8.40 8.13
N VAL A 173 7.45 7.31 8.33
CA VAL A 173 8.19 6.63 7.25
C VAL A 173 7.22 6.11 6.18
N GLY A 174 6.12 5.49 6.60
CA GLY A 174 5.08 5.03 5.67
C GLY A 174 4.44 6.17 4.87
N TYR A 175 4.19 7.30 5.52
CA TYR A 175 3.67 8.49 4.88
C TYR A 175 4.61 9.04 3.81
N ILE A 176 5.91 9.17 4.12
CA ILE A 176 6.94 9.60 3.14
C ILE A 176 7.00 8.63 1.94
N ALA A 177 6.84 7.33 2.18
CA ALA A 177 6.79 6.32 1.13
C ALA A 177 5.54 6.48 0.24
N VAL A 178 4.35 6.78 0.79
CA VAL A 178 3.16 7.11 -0.03
C VAL A 178 3.41 8.37 -0.84
N MET A 179 3.99 9.41 -0.26
CA MET A 179 4.27 10.66 -0.96
C MET A 179 5.24 10.48 -2.14
N THR A 180 6.30 9.70 -1.95
CA THR A 180 7.22 9.33 -3.04
C THR A 180 6.52 8.47 -4.10
N GLY A 181 5.61 7.57 -3.71
CA GLY A 181 4.81 6.79 -4.65
C GLY A 181 3.87 7.67 -5.49
N CYS A 182 3.15 8.60 -4.86
CA CYS A 182 2.36 9.62 -5.54
C CYS A 182 3.21 10.44 -6.51
N TRP A 183 4.43 10.84 -6.13
CA TRP A 183 5.35 11.55 -7.00
C TRP A 183 5.70 10.77 -8.28
N TRP A 184 6.02 9.48 -8.16
CA TRP A 184 6.24 8.62 -9.31
C TRP A 184 5.00 8.49 -10.20
N TRP A 185 3.80 8.44 -9.61
CA TRP A 185 2.55 8.34 -10.35
C TRP A 185 2.25 9.60 -11.15
N VAL A 186 2.47 10.76 -10.54
CA VAL A 186 2.30 12.07 -11.18
C VAL A 186 3.32 12.26 -12.31
N LYS A 187 4.57 11.81 -12.10
CA LYS A 187 5.58 11.73 -13.17
C LYS A 187 5.13 10.81 -14.32
N ALA A 188 4.51 9.67 -14.02
CA ALA A 188 3.99 8.75 -15.05
C ALA A 188 2.87 9.38 -15.89
N LYS A 189 2.09 10.30 -15.31
CA LYS A 189 1.00 11.03 -16.00
C LYS A 189 1.45 12.34 -16.65
N CYS A 190 2.74 12.70 -16.58
CA CYS A 190 3.30 13.96 -17.09
C CYS A 190 2.67 15.23 -16.48
N TRP A 191 2.44 15.25 -15.17
CA TRP A 191 1.88 16.40 -14.44
C TRP A 191 2.87 17.00 -13.41
N PRO A 192 4.05 17.52 -13.83
CA PRO A 192 5.08 17.95 -12.90
C PRO A 192 4.60 19.05 -11.94
N GLU A 193 3.73 19.95 -12.40
CA GLU A 193 3.14 21.04 -11.59
C GLU A 193 2.24 20.51 -10.46
N THR A 194 1.53 19.41 -10.71
CA THR A 194 0.60 18.80 -9.74
C THR A 194 1.34 18.08 -8.62
N VAL A 195 2.64 17.79 -8.77
CA VAL A 195 3.46 17.22 -7.68
C VAL A 195 3.46 18.13 -6.46
N VAL A 196 3.66 19.43 -6.68
CA VAL A 196 3.74 20.43 -5.62
C VAL A 196 2.37 20.58 -4.97
N ALA A 197 1.30 20.62 -5.76
CA ALA A 197 -0.07 20.69 -5.25
C ALA A 197 -0.47 19.45 -4.42
N VAL A 198 -0.21 18.24 -4.93
CA VAL A 198 -0.49 16.96 -4.22
C VAL A 198 0.35 16.86 -2.95
N GLY A 199 1.59 17.36 -2.99
CA GLY A 199 2.49 17.35 -1.85
C GLY A 199 2.10 18.35 -0.76
N LEU A 200 1.63 19.53 -1.13
CA LEU A 200 1.23 20.59 -0.19
C LEU A 200 -0.21 20.44 0.32
N TRP A 201 -1.10 19.77 -0.41
CA TRP A 201 -2.52 19.65 -0.04
C TRP A 201 -2.76 19.15 1.40
N PRO A 202 -2.06 18.11 1.89
CA PRO A 202 -2.19 17.64 3.27
C PRO A 202 -1.81 18.67 4.33
N PHE A 203 -0.99 19.64 3.95
CA PHE A 203 -0.47 20.67 4.83
C PHE A 203 -1.33 21.95 4.84
N ILE A 204 -2.19 22.15 3.85
CA ILE A 204 -3.12 23.30 3.77
C ILE A 204 -3.91 23.51 5.08
N PRO A 205 -4.45 22.46 5.74
CA PRO A 205 -5.13 22.60 7.02
C PRO A 205 -4.28 23.24 8.13
N PHE A 206 -2.94 23.07 8.10
CA PHE A 206 -2.04 23.65 9.10
C PHE A 206 -1.76 25.15 8.87
N PHE A 207 -2.00 25.66 7.66
CA PHE A 207 -1.86 27.08 7.35
C PHE A 207 -3.08 27.91 7.76
N ILE A 208 -4.25 27.27 7.98
CA ILE A 208 -5.45 27.95 8.46
C ILE A 208 -5.41 27.99 10.00
N PRO A 209 -5.28 29.18 10.63
CA PRO A 209 -5.03 29.29 12.06
C PRO A 209 -6.10 28.61 12.93
N PHE A 210 -7.38 28.69 12.54
CA PHE A 210 -8.47 28.02 13.23
C PHE A 210 -8.35 26.49 13.20
N VAL A 211 -8.02 25.93 12.02
CA VAL A 211 -7.86 24.48 11.83
C VAL A 211 -6.59 23.99 12.53
N ARG A 212 -5.52 24.79 12.53
CA ARG A 212 -4.29 24.50 13.28
C ARG A 212 -4.56 24.37 14.78
N VAL A 213 -5.32 25.28 15.38
CA VAL A 213 -5.69 25.19 16.81
C VAL A 213 -6.54 23.95 17.05
N LEU A 214 -7.48 23.63 16.16
CA LEU A 214 -8.34 22.46 16.30
C LEU A 214 -7.56 21.15 16.16
N VAL A 215 -6.65 21.04 15.19
CA VAL A 215 -5.77 19.88 15.00
C VAL A 215 -4.85 19.70 16.19
N LEU A 216 -4.21 20.77 16.67
CA LEU A 216 -3.38 20.72 17.88
C LEU A 216 -4.20 20.30 19.09
N ARG A 217 -5.42 20.84 19.25
CA ARG A 217 -6.30 20.47 20.36
C ARG A 217 -6.70 19.00 20.28
N VAL A 218 -7.00 18.47 19.09
CA VAL A 218 -7.30 17.04 18.90
C VAL A 218 -6.05 16.18 19.17
N LEU A 219 -4.86 16.65 18.78
CA LEU A 219 -3.57 16.00 19.07
C LEU A 219 -3.30 15.92 20.58
N PHE A 220 -3.56 17.02 21.30
CA PHE A 220 -3.27 17.16 22.74
C PHE A 220 -4.41 16.67 23.64
N SER A 221 -5.64 16.53 23.12
CA SER A 221 -6.82 16.11 23.90
C SER A 221 -6.86 14.60 24.18
N GLY A 222 -5.78 13.85 23.89
CA GLY A 222 -5.66 12.42 24.19
C GLY A 222 -6.58 11.52 23.37
N ASN A 223 -7.36 12.06 22.42
CA ASN A 223 -8.26 11.27 21.58
C ASN A 223 -7.50 10.74 20.35
N ILE A 224 -6.54 9.87 20.63
CA ILE A 224 -5.59 9.27 19.68
C ILE A 224 -6.34 8.55 18.53
N GLY A 225 -7.53 8.02 18.79
CA GLY A 225 -8.36 7.34 17.78
C GLY A 225 -8.80 8.25 16.63
N VAL A 226 -9.31 9.45 16.95
CA VAL A 226 -9.75 10.42 15.92
C VAL A 226 -8.56 10.93 15.12
N PHE A 227 -7.44 11.20 15.78
CA PHE A 227 -6.21 11.62 15.13
C PHE A 227 -5.67 10.56 14.15
N SER A 228 -5.65 9.29 14.59
CA SER A 228 -5.22 8.16 13.76
C SER A 228 -6.12 7.97 12.54
N ALA A 229 -7.44 8.15 12.70
CA ALA A 229 -8.39 8.07 11.59
C ALA A 229 -8.18 9.20 10.57
N VAL A 230 -8.01 10.44 11.02
CA VAL A 230 -7.74 11.59 10.13
C VAL A 230 -6.41 11.40 9.39
N LEU A 231 -5.36 10.95 10.10
CA LEU A 231 -4.06 10.64 9.52
C LEU A 231 -4.11 9.52 8.47
N LEU A 232 -5.00 8.56 8.63
CA LEU A 232 -5.25 7.50 7.65
C LEU A 232 -6.01 8.02 6.42
N MET A 233 -6.97 8.93 6.61
CA MET A 233 -7.78 9.46 5.51
C MET A 233 -6.97 10.28 4.49
N VAL A 234 -5.93 10.98 4.95
CA VAL A 234 -5.05 11.80 4.10
C VAL A 234 -4.33 10.99 2.99
N PRO A 235 -3.53 9.94 3.28
CA PRO A 235 -2.85 9.14 2.27
C PRO A 235 -3.84 8.40 1.36
N PHE A 236 -5.01 7.98 1.88
CA PHE A 236 -6.07 7.41 1.05
C PHE A 236 -6.64 8.44 0.06
N THR A 237 -6.90 9.67 0.52
CA THR A 237 -7.40 10.75 -0.34
C THR A 237 -6.37 11.11 -1.42
N LEU A 238 -5.08 11.16 -1.05
CA LEU A 238 -3.98 11.38 -2.00
C LEU A 238 -3.93 10.28 -3.08
N LEU A 239 -4.07 9.01 -2.68
CA LEU A 239 -4.12 7.90 -3.61
C LEU A 239 -5.31 8.01 -4.56
N VAL A 240 -6.51 8.28 -4.04
CA VAL A 240 -7.72 8.46 -4.86
C VAL A 240 -7.54 9.61 -5.84
N LEU A 241 -7.06 10.77 -5.37
CA LEU A 241 -6.85 11.94 -6.22
C LEU A 241 -5.84 11.65 -7.34
N VAL A 242 -4.73 11.02 -6.98
CA VAL A 242 -3.69 10.60 -7.93
C VAL A 242 -4.23 9.59 -8.95
N PHE A 243 -5.13 8.70 -8.55
CA PHE A 243 -5.80 7.76 -9.47
C PHE A 243 -6.75 8.47 -10.43
N VAL A 244 -7.58 9.40 -9.93
CA VAL A 244 -8.60 10.14 -10.70
C VAL A 244 -7.99 11.12 -11.71
N LEU A 245 -6.77 11.61 -11.48
CA LEU A 245 -6.12 12.54 -12.41
C LEU A 245 -6.08 11.99 -13.86
N PRO A 246 -6.43 12.80 -14.88
CA PRO A 246 -6.43 12.34 -16.26
C PRO A 246 -5.01 12.05 -16.76
N ASP A 247 -4.87 11.00 -17.58
CA ASP A 247 -3.59 10.56 -18.13
C ASP A 247 -3.22 11.37 -19.38
N LYS A 248 -2.31 12.34 -19.22
CA LYS A 248 -1.83 13.17 -20.35
C LYS A 248 -0.76 12.49 -21.20
N SER A 249 -0.29 11.30 -20.83
CA SER A 249 0.86 10.65 -21.51
C SER A 249 0.60 10.31 -22.99
N GLY A 250 -0.66 10.20 -23.42
CA GLY A 250 -1.03 9.93 -24.82
C GLY A 250 -1.20 11.18 -25.71
N ILE A 251 -1.43 12.36 -25.13
CA ILE A 251 -1.86 13.56 -25.89
C ILE A 251 -0.67 14.26 -26.56
N GLN A 252 0.53 14.17 -26.00
CA GLN A 252 1.71 14.89 -26.50
C GLN A 252 2.19 14.47 -27.90
N LYS A 253 1.80 13.29 -28.40
CA LYS A 253 2.30 12.79 -29.70
C LYS A 253 1.56 13.32 -30.92
N ARG A 254 0.37 13.93 -30.77
CA ARG A 254 -0.44 14.34 -31.93
C ARG A 254 -0.10 15.72 -32.51
N LYS A 255 0.67 16.56 -31.83
CA LYS A 255 0.90 17.96 -32.24
C LYS A 255 2.12 18.21 -33.14
N HIS A 256 2.90 17.20 -33.52
CA HIS A 256 4.13 17.41 -34.29
C HIS A 256 4.02 17.10 -35.79
N TRP A 257 2.82 16.77 -36.31
CA TRP A 257 2.64 16.38 -37.72
C TRP A 257 1.69 17.29 -38.50
N GLU A 258 1.40 18.49 -38.00
CA GLU A 258 0.47 19.45 -38.64
C GLU A 258 1.15 20.77 -39.04
N ARG A 259 2.46 20.69 -39.32
CA ARG A 259 3.20 21.69 -40.09
C ARG A 259 4.09 20.92 -41.04
N ASP A 260 3.58 20.71 -42.24
CA ASP A 260 4.27 20.84 -43.53
C ASP A 260 3.24 20.58 -44.65
#